data_AF-A0A1A9AIU5-F1
#
_entry.id   AF-A0A1A9AIU5-F1
#
_cell.length_a   1.000
_cell.length_b   1.000
_cell.length_c   1.000
_cell.angle_alpha   90.00
_cell.angle_beta   90.00
_cell.angle_gamma   90.00
#
_symmetry.space_group_name_H-M   'P 1'
#
loop_
_entity.id
_entity.type
_entity.pdbx_description
1 polymer ?
#
loop_
_entity_poly.entity_id
_entity_poly.type
_entity_poly.pdbx_seq_one_letter_code
_entity_poly.pdbx_strand_id
1 'polypeptide(L)'
;MVDPASLHPLDSNKIYDMLETKNLQEGDREKCEELDQIIKNQYQDSDSLTYICQSFTGNLLNYENIKFSDFFDKFRCIFLNIWLYEYLLKEKINWSDLKYSFIKGRIVKFWNEYDFKNTCDYDFIYYSNKVDYDRMKKMYEFALNYEKLYFFIKTSNDPCTTEDEQYIQESHKLYEEVKSECESELDPEPEPEPEFSSKYITKRIHCDALKDIYSFYSKSKLSELKCTTTIYISTRS
;
A
#
# COMPACT_ATOMS: atom_id res chain seq x y z
N MET A 1 -15.49 -9.79 10.04
CA MET A 1 -16.84 -9.22 9.79
C MET A 1 -16.92 -9.01 8.30
N VAL A 2 -17.88 -9.62 7.64
CA VAL A 2 -18.13 -9.41 6.21
C VAL A 2 -18.78 -8.04 6.10
N ASP A 3 -18.10 -7.09 5.46
CA ASP A 3 -18.64 -5.78 5.14
C ASP A 3 -19.94 -5.99 4.34
N PRO A 4 -21.07 -5.36 4.68
CA PRO A 4 -22.25 -5.38 3.81
C PRO A 4 -21.79 -5.00 2.41
N ALA A 5 -22.22 -5.78 1.41
CA ALA A 5 -21.71 -5.67 0.04
C ALA A 5 -21.74 -4.20 -0.43
N SER A 6 -20.56 -3.55 -0.39
CA SER A 6 -20.38 -2.21 -0.93
C SER A 6 -20.80 -2.24 -2.38
N LEU A 7 -21.70 -1.34 -2.77
CA LEU A 7 -22.26 -1.28 -4.12
C LEU A 7 -21.15 -1.12 -5.17
N HIS A 8 -20.09 -0.38 -4.82
CA HIS A 8 -18.89 -0.20 -5.61
C HIS A 8 -17.66 -0.66 -4.81
N PRO A 9 -17.36 -1.97 -4.81
CA PRO A 9 -16.27 -2.49 -4.00
C PRO A 9 -14.94 -1.90 -4.46
N LEU A 10 -14.14 -1.36 -3.52
CA LEU A 10 -12.82 -0.81 -3.81
C LEU A 10 -11.84 -1.90 -4.22
N ASP A 11 -11.02 -1.62 -5.23
CA ASP A 11 -10.01 -2.54 -5.74
C ASP A 11 -8.81 -2.70 -4.79
N SER A 12 -8.49 -1.68 -4.01
CA SER A 12 -7.45 -1.74 -2.97
C SER A 12 -7.67 -2.92 -2.00
N ASN A 13 -8.91 -3.16 -1.57
CA ASN A 13 -9.22 -4.29 -0.68
C ASN A 13 -8.92 -5.63 -1.37
N LYS A 14 -9.31 -5.76 -2.64
CA LYS A 14 -9.07 -6.97 -3.43
C LYS A 14 -7.58 -7.22 -3.66
N ILE A 15 -6.78 -6.17 -3.83
CA ILE A 15 -5.33 -6.27 -3.97
C ILE A 15 -4.70 -6.88 -2.73
N TYR A 16 -5.05 -6.40 -1.54
CA TYR A 16 -4.46 -6.95 -0.31
C TYR A 16 -4.91 -8.38 -0.05
N ASP A 17 -6.18 -8.71 -0.29
CA ASP A 17 -6.67 -10.09 -0.21
C ASP A 17 -5.94 -11.01 -1.21
N MET A 18 -5.71 -10.53 -2.42
CA MET A 18 -4.95 -11.24 -3.44
C MET A 18 -3.51 -11.47 -3.00
N LEU A 19 -2.82 -10.42 -2.53
CA LEU A 19 -1.44 -10.53 -2.03
C LEU A 19 -1.38 -11.50 -0.85
N GLU A 20 -2.39 -11.52 0.02
CA GLU A 20 -2.41 -12.42 1.17
C GLU A 20 -2.61 -13.89 0.79
N THR A 21 -3.42 -14.19 -0.24
CA THR A 21 -3.90 -15.56 -0.47
C THR A 21 -3.41 -16.22 -1.76
N LYS A 22 -3.18 -15.44 -2.83
CA LYS A 22 -3.01 -15.97 -4.20
C LYS A 22 -1.83 -16.93 -4.33
N ASN A 23 -0.67 -16.54 -3.82
CA ASN A 23 0.59 -17.29 -3.97
C ASN A 23 0.96 -18.07 -2.70
N LEU A 24 0.04 -18.22 -1.75
CA LEU A 24 0.32 -18.85 -0.45
C LEU A 24 0.91 -20.27 -0.59
N GLN A 25 0.38 -21.08 -1.51
CA GLN A 25 0.81 -22.48 -1.69
C GLN A 25 2.17 -22.62 -2.39
N GLU A 26 2.64 -21.53 -3.00
CA GLU A 26 3.92 -21.44 -3.72
C GLU A 26 5.02 -20.84 -2.82
N GLY A 27 4.67 -20.48 -1.59
CA GLY A 27 5.60 -20.00 -0.58
C GLY A 27 6.64 -21.03 -0.16
N ASP A 28 7.80 -20.55 0.26
CA ASP A 28 8.92 -21.35 0.73
C ASP A 28 8.64 -21.89 2.14
N ARG A 29 7.96 -23.05 2.19
CA ARG A 29 7.53 -23.65 3.46
C ARG A 29 8.70 -23.92 4.41
N GLU A 30 9.82 -24.40 3.88
CA GLU A 30 11.00 -24.77 4.68
C GLU A 30 11.60 -23.54 5.37
N LYS A 31 11.85 -22.45 4.61
CA LYS A 31 12.35 -21.19 5.21
C LYS A 31 11.38 -20.59 6.21
N CYS A 32 10.08 -20.73 5.97
CA CYS A 32 9.06 -20.20 6.87
C CYS A 32 8.92 -20.99 8.15
N GLU A 33 9.01 -22.33 8.09
CA GLU A 33 9.07 -23.19 9.27
C GLU A 33 10.36 -22.93 10.07
N GLU A 34 11.50 -22.71 9.41
CA GLU A 34 12.75 -22.32 10.07
C GLU A 34 12.59 -20.99 10.82
N LEU A 35 12.04 -19.97 10.16
CA LEU A 35 11.80 -18.66 10.78
C LEU A 35 10.88 -18.77 12.00
N ASP A 36 9.78 -19.50 11.85
CA ASP A 36 8.80 -19.73 12.91
C ASP A 36 9.43 -20.42 14.13
N GLN A 37 10.26 -21.45 13.91
CA GLN A 37 10.99 -22.12 14.99
C GLN A 37 11.99 -21.20 15.69
N ILE A 38 12.73 -20.38 14.94
CA ILE A 38 13.67 -19.43 15.54
C ILE A 38 12.93 -18.43 16.42
N ILE A 39 11.80 -17.89 15.94
CA ILE A 39 11.00 -16.93 16.70
C ILE A 39 10.43 -17.58 17.95
N LYS A 40 9.84 -18.77 17.86
CA LYS A 40 9.31 -19.49 19.04
C LYS A 40 10.38 -19.80 20.09
N ASN A 41 11.59 -20.15 19.66
CA ASN A 41 12.71 -20.42 20.56
C ASN A 41 13.23 -19.16 21.26
N GLN A 42 13.25 -18.02 20.56
CA GLN A 42 13.81 -16.77 21.06
C GLN A 42 12.79 -15.89 21.79
N TYR A 43 11.51 -16.00 21.41
CA TYR A 43 10.40 -15.19 21.88
C TYR A 43 9.23 -16.12 22.23
N GLN A 44 9.19 -16.58 23.49
CA GLN A 44 8.11 -17.40 24.02
C GLN A 44 6.74 -16.72 23.79
N ASP A 45 5.70 -17.52 23.54
CA ASP A 45 4.33 -17.08 23.26
C ASP A 45 4.14 -16.26 21.97
N SER A 46 5.04 -16.41 20.99
CA SER A 46 4.85 -15.81 19.66
C SER A 46 3.81 -16.55 18.83
N ASP A 47 2.86 -15.81 18.25
CA ASP A 47 2.01 -16.31 17.17
C ASP A 47 2.86 -16.79 15.98
N SER A 48 2.32 -17.77 15.25
CA SER A 48 3.02 -18.36 14.13
C SER A 48 3.06 -17.41 12.94
N LEU A 49 4.23 -17.22 12.35
CA LEU A 49 4.40 -16.40 11.15
C LEU A 49 4.38 -17.22 9.85
N THR A 50 4.18 -18.54 9.94
CA THR A 50 4.28 -19.45 8.80
C THR A 50 3.36 -19.04 7.66
N TYR A 51 2.10 -18.70 7.95
CA TYR A 51 1.13 -18.33 6.91
C TYR A 51 1.59 -17.09 6.13
N ILE A 52 1.99 -16.02 6.81
CA ILE A 52 2.38 -14.80 6.11
C ILE A 52 3.76 -14.91 5.49
N CYS A 53 4.70 -15.61 6.13
CA CYS A 53 5.96 -15.90 5.50
C CYS A 53 5.76 -16.66 4.18
N GLN A 54 4.86 -17.64 4.13
CA GLN A 54 4.53 -18.37 2.90
C GLN A 54 3.88 -17.46 1.86
N SER A 55 2.91 -16.64 2.27
CA SER A 55 2.29 -15.65 1.40
C SER A 55 3.32 -14.68 0.80
N PHE A 56 4.22 -14.15 1.63
CA PHE A 56 5.28 -13.23 1.25
C PHE A 56 6.28 -13.87 0.30
N THR A 57 6.85 -15.02 0.65
CA THR A 57 7.83 -15.73 -0.19
C THR A 57 7.21 -16.20 -1.51
N GLY A 58 5.94 -16.61 -1.51
CA GLY A 58 5.19 -16.94 -2.73
C GLY A 58 4.97 -15.73 -3.63
N ASN A 59 4.68 -14.55 -3.04
CA ASN A 59 4.62 -13.29 -3.78
C ASN A 59 5.96 -12.89 -4.39
N LEU A 60 7.07 -13.07 -3.65
CA LEU A 60 8.41 -12.83 -4.18
C LEU A 60 8.72 -13.75 -5.36
N LEU A 61 8.38 -15.04 -5.24
CA LEU A 61 8.60 -16.03 -6.30
C LEU A 61 7.82 -15.72 -7.59
N ASN A 62 6.60 -15.18 -7.44
CA ASN A 62 5.66 -15.00 -8.55
C ASN A 62 5.41 -13.55 -8.95
N TYR A 63 6.22 -12.61 -8.47
CA TYR A 63 5.93 -11.19 -8.56
C TYR A 63 5.58 -10.68 -9.95
N GLU A 64 6.31 -11.11 -10.98
CA GLU A 64 6.04 -10.71 -12.37
C GLU A 64 4.65 -11.14 -12.87
N ASN A 65 4.09 -12.18 -12.26
CA ASN A 65 2.80 -12.78 -12.59
C ASN A 65 1.64 -12.21 -11.74
N ILE A 66 1.91 -11.35 -10.76
CA ILE A 66 0.88 -10.72 -9.94
C ILE A 66 0.28 -9.55 -10.74
N LYS A 67 -0.73 -9.80 -11.57
CA LYS A 67 -1.39 -8.75 -12.36
C LYS A 67 -2.78 -8.40 -11.86
N PHE A 68 -3.17 -7.13 -11.97
CA PHE A 68 -4.52 -6.67 -11.58
C PHE A 68 -5.10 -5.55 -12.46
N SER A 69 -4.38 -4.43 -12.59
CA SER A 69 -4.74 -3.28 -13.44
C SER A 69 -3.47 -2.60 -13.92
N ASP A 70 -3.55 -1.71 -14.91
CA ASP A 70 -2.37 -1.01 -15.44
C ASP A 70 -1.68 -0.16 -14.35
N PHE A 71 -2.47 0.54 -13.52
CA PHE A 71 -1.94 1.29 -12.39
C PHE A 71 -1.29 0.38 -11.35
N PHE A 72 -1.97 -0.71 -10.96
CA PHE A 72 -1.40 -1.66 -10.02
C PHE A 72 -0.11 -2.28 -10.57
N ASP A 73 -0.09 -2.71 -11.83
CA ASP A 73 1.06 -3.37 -12.44
C ASP A 73 2.29 -2.45 -12.46
N LYS A 74 2.09 -1.16 -12.73
CA LYS A 74 3.16 -0.16 -12.67
C LYS A 74 3.67 0.08 -11.24
N PHE A 75 2.79 0.07 -10.25
CA PHE A 75 3.12 0.39 -8.84
C PHE A 75 3.08 -0.82 -7.92
N ARG A 76 3.18 -2.03 -8.47
CA ARG A 76 3.03 -3.31 -7.75
C ARG A 76 3.96 -3.40 -6.56
N CYS A 77 5.19 -2.91 -6.72
CA CYS A 77 6.17 -2.86 -5.65
C CYS A 77 5.67 -2.10 -4.42
N ILE A 78 5.01 -0.97 -4.63
CA ILE A 78 4.46 -0.15 -3.55
C ILE A 78 3.35 -0.89 -2.83
N PHE A 79 2.42 -1.51 -3.55
CA PHE A 79 1.35 -2.29 -2.94
C PHE A 79 1.86 -3.51 -2.16
N LEU A 80 2.91 -4.18 -2.64
CA LEU A 80 3.58 -5.26 -1.90
C LEU A 80 4.19 -4.75 -0.60
N ASN A 81 4.88 -3.60 -0.63
CA ASN A 81 5.46 -2.97 0.56
C ASN A 81 4.38 -2.52 1.57
N ILE A 82 3.28 -1.91 1.09
CA ILE A 82 2.14 -1.52 1.94
C ILE A 82 1.52 -2.75 2.61
N TRP A 83 1.21 -3.80 1.84
CA TRP A 83 0.64 -5.04 2.37
C TRP A 83 1.51 -5.64 3.48
N LEU A 84 2.82 -5.74 3.23
CA LEU A 84 3.75 -6.27 4.20
C LEU A 84 3.84 -5.40 5.46
N TYR A 85 3.88 -4.07 5.31
CA TYR A 85 3.91 -3.15 6.44
C TYR A 85 2.66 -3.22 7.30
N GLU A 86 1.47 -3.20 6.68
CA GLU A 86 0.18 -3.37 7.38
C GLU A 86 0.14 -4.69 8.15
N TYR A 87 0.63 -5.76 7.53
CA TYR A 87 0.71 -7.04 8.18
C TYR A 87 1.60 -6.99 9.43
N LEU A 88 2.81 -6.44 9.30
CA LEU A 88 3.75 -6.30 10.40
C LEU A 88 3.20 -5.44 11.56
N LEU A 89 2.34 -4.45 11.26
CA LEU A 89 1.63 -3.67 12.28
C LEU A 89 0.53 -4.47 13.00
N LYS A 90 -0.22 -5.31 12.27
CA LYS A 90 -1.30 -6.14 12.84
C LYS A 90 -0.81 -7.09 13.94
N GLU A 91 0.43 -7.53 13.85
CA GLU A 91 1.10 -8.38 14.84
C GLU A 91 1.40 -7.63 16.17
N LYS A 92 1.01 -6.35 16.30
CA LYS A 92 1.12 -5.53 17.53
C LYS A 92 2.51 -5.50 18.15
N ILE A 93 3.55 -5.73 17.34
CA ILE A 93 4.92 -5.72 17.81
C ILE A 93 5.37 -4.26 17.87
N ASN A 94 5.87 -3.81 19.02
CA ASN A 94 6.41 -2.47 19.16
C ASN A 94 7.64 -2.32 18.24
N TRP A 95 7.76 -1.21 17.51
CA TRP A 95 8.89 -0.94 16.61
C TRP A 95 10.25 -0.89 17.33
N SER A 96 10.26 -0.64 18.64
CA SER A 96 11.45 -0.73 19.49
C SER A 96 11.72 -2.14 20.03
N ASP A 97 10.92 -3.13 19.66
CA ASP A 97 11.09 -4.52 20.07
C ASP A 97 12.22 -5.18 19.26
N LEU A 98 13.11 -5.88 19.95
CA LEU A 98 14.14 -6.70 19.32
C LEU A 98 13.51 -7.79 18.44
N LYS A 99 12.33 -8.31 18.81
CA LYS A 99 11.54 -9.24 18.00
C LYS A 99 11.18 -8.62 16.65
N TYR A 100 10.68 -7.39 16.67
CA TYR A 100 10.33 -6.66 15.45
C TYR A 100 11.54 -6.48 14.54
N SER A 101 12.64 -6.01 15.11
CA SER A 101 13.89 -5.79 14.39
C SER A 101 14.43 -7.08 13.78
N PHE A 102 14.32 -8.21 14.51
CA PHE A 102 14.72 -9.52 14.03
C PHE A 102 13.85 -10.00 12.85
N ILE A 103 12.52 -9.92 12.98
CA ILE A 103 11.57 -10.29 11.91
C ILE A 103 11.81 -9.43 10.67
N LYS A 104 11.94 -8.11 10.84
CA LYS A 104 12.27 -7.17 9.77
C LYS A 104 13.57 -7.56 9.06
N GLY A 105 14.62 -7.90 9.81
CA GLY A 105 15.90 -8.35 9.25
C GLY A 105 15.78 -9.65 8.45
N ARG A 106 14.94 -10.59 8.90
CA ARG A 106 14.66 -11.85 8.19
C ARG A 106 13.88 -11.64 6.90
N ILE A 107 12.88 -10.77 6.94
CA ILE A 107 12.14 -10.34 5.75
C ILE A 107 13.05 -9.70 4.72
N VAL A 108 13.92 -8.77 5.12
CA VAL A 108 14.89 -8.14 4.21
C VAL A 108 15.87 -9.18 3.65
N LYS A 109 16.29 -10.15 4.46
CA LYS A 109 17.11 -11.27 3.98
C LYS A 109 16.38 -12.07 2.89
N PHE A 110 15.15 -12.51 3.16
CA PHE A 110 14.34 -13.19 2.16
C PHE A 110 14.17 -12.34 0.91
N TRP A 111 13.79 -11.07 1.04
CA TRP A 111 13.64 -10.15 -0.10
C TRP A 111 14.88 -10.11 -1.01
N ASN A 112 16.09 -10.11 -0.42
CA ASN A 112 17.36 -10.08 -1.16
C ASN A 112 17.81 -11.43 -1.74
N GLU A 113 17.26 -12.55 -1.27
CA GLU A 113 17.59 -13.89 -1.78
C GLU A 113 16.86 -14.23 -3.08
N TYR A 114 15.77 -13.55 -3.37
CA TYR A 114 15.05 -13.68 -4.63
C TYR A 114 15.67 -12.72 -5.66
N ASP A 115 15.59 -13.06 -6.95
CA ASP A 115 16.16 -12.28 -8.07
C ASP A 115 15.36 -10.99 -8.35
N PHE A 116 15.15 -10.21 -7.29
CA PHE A 116 14.21 -9.11 -7.17
C PHE A 116 14.88 -7.75 -7.04
N LYS A 117 16.20 -7.78 -6.78
CA LYS A 117 16.97 -6.67 -6.22
C LYS A 117 17.03 -5.43 -7.12
N ASN A 118 16.57 -5.55 -8.36
CA ASN A 118 16.52 -4.46 -9.33
C ASN A 118 15.09 -4.12 -9.79
N THR A 119 14.07 -4.86 -9.36
CA THR A 119 12.68 -4.65 -9.78
C THR A 119 11.85 -3.99 -8.70
N CYS A 120 12.11 -4.29 -7.43
CA CYS A 120 11.33 -3.74 -6.34
C CYS A 120 12.10 -3.69 -5.02
N ASP A 121 12.25 -2.47 -4.50
CA ASP A 121 12.94 -2.19 -3.25
C ASP A 121 12.05 -2.46 -2.03
N TYR A 122 12.68 -2.80 -0.91
CA TYR A 122 12.00 -3.01 0.38
C TYR A 122 11.68 -1.69 1.11
N ASP A 123 10.96 -0.80 0.44
CA ASP A 123 10.63 0.55 0.94
C ASP A 123 9.83 0.60 2.25
N PHE A 124 9.20 -0.51 2.66
CA PHE A 124 8.46 -0.62 3.93
C PHE A 124 9.27 -0.18 5.16
N ILE A 125 10.60 -0.20 5.06
CA ILE A 125 11.48 0.23 6.15
C ILE A 125 11.38 1.73 6.46
N TYR A 126 10.89 2.53 5.52
CA TYR A 126 10.74 4.00 5.63
C TYR A 126 9.36 4.41 6.15
N TYR A 127 8.44 3.47 6.34
CA TYR A 127 7.03 3.75 6.68
C TYR A 127 6.80 4.04 8.18
N SER A 128 7.86 4.22 8.97
CA SER A 128 7.76 4.42 10.42
C SER A 128 7.05 5.71 10.84
N ASN A 129 7.04 6.75 9.99
CA ASN A 129 6.18 7.91 10.22
C ASN A 129 4.75 7.55 9.80
N LYS A 130 3.90 7.25 10.79
CA LYS A 130 2.50 6.88 10.58
C LYS A 130 1.73 7.92 9.76
N VAL A 131 1.96 9.22 10.00
CA VAL A 131 1.20 10.28 9.32
C VAL A 131 1.53 10.29 7.82
N ASP A 132 2.82 10.28 7.48
CA ASP A 132 3.26 10.29 6.07
C ASP A 132 2.87 8.97 5.38
N TYR A 133 2.99 7.85 6.10
CA TYR A 133 2.58 6.54 5.62
C TYR A 133 1.08 6.47 5.32
N ASP A 134 0.22 6.88 6.26
CA ASP A 134 -1.23 6.84 6.08
C ASP A 134 -1.66 7.70 4.88
N ARG A 135 -0.98 8.84 4.65
CA ARG A 135 -1.22 9.70 3.49
C ARG A 135 -0.76 9.06 2.18
N MET A 136 0.46 8.53 2.14
CA MET A 136 1.02 7.82 0.99
C MET A 136 0.14 6.65 0.57
N LYS A 137 -0.24 5.79 1.52
CA LYS A 137 -1.12 4.64 1.27
C LYS A 137 -2.45 5.08 0.66
N LYS A 138 -3.13 6.04 1.29
CA LYS A 138 -4.45 6.52 0.81
C LYS A 138 -4.36 7.16 -0.58
N MET A 139 -3.27 7.85 -0.90
CA MET A 139 -3.04 8.41 -2.24
C MET A 139 -2.95 7.29 -3.30
N TYR A 140 -2.16 6.25 -3.03
CA TYR A 140 -2.05 5.09 -3.91
C TYR A 140 -3.35 4.31 -4.05
N GLU A 141 -4.07 4.10 -2.96
CA GLU A 141 -5.38 3.43 -2.97
C GLU A 141 -6.41 4.23 -3.76
N PHE A 142 -6.43 5.56 -3.61
CA PHE A 142 -7.33 6.41 -4.39
C PHE A 142 -7.03 6.34 -5.89
N ALA A 143 -5.75 6.42 -6.27
CA ALA A 143 -5.33 6.32 -7.67
C ALA A 143 -5.64 4.94 -8.28
N LEU A 144 -5.53 3.87 -7.50
CA LEU A 144 -5.92 2.52 -7.90
C LEU A 144 -7.45 2.39 -8.07
N ASN A 145 -8.22 2.89 -7.11
CA ASN A 145 -9.68 2.78 -7.10
C ASN A 145 -10.35 3.70 -8.14
N TYR A 146 -9.63 4.71 -8.63
CA TYR A 146 -10.14 5.73 -9.55
C TYR A 146 -10.79 5.13 -10.79
N GLU A 147 -10.14 4.19 -11.50
CA GLU A 147 -10.64 3.66 -12.78
C GLU A 147 -12.01 3.01 -12.61
N LYS A 148 -12.16 2.22 -11.53
CA LYS A 148 -13.38 1.50 -11.23
C LYS A 148 -14.50 2.43 -10.77
N LEU A 149 -14.20 3.37 -9.87
CA LEU A 149 -15.19 4.37 -9.45
C LEU A 149 -15.62 5.26 -10.63
N TYR A 150 -14.68 5.64 -11.49
CA TYR A 150 -14.97 6.39 -12.70
C TYR A 150 -15.87 5.60 -13.64
N PHE A 151 -15.62 4.30 -13.83
CA PHE A 151 -16.48 3.43 -14.62
C PHE A 151 -17.92 3.43 -14.09
N PHE A 152 -18.14 3.09 -12.82
CA PHE A 152 -19.50 3.06 -12.26
C PHE A 152 -20.19 4.42 -12.32
N ILE A 153 -19.52 5.48 -11.85
CA ILE A 153 -20.16 6.78 -11.66
C ILE A 153 -20.34 7.54 -12.99
N LYS A 154 -19.33 7.52 -13.88
CA LYS A 154 -19.33 8.33 -15.11
C LYS A 154 -19.71 7.53 -16.36
N THR A 155 -19.36 6.25 -16.42
CA THR A 155 -19.63 5.42 -17.60
C THR A 155 -20.98 4.73 -17.49
N SER A 156 -21.24 4.07 -16.36
CA SER A 156 -22.51 3.38 -16.10
C SER A 156 -23.61 4.32 -15.59
N ASN A 157 -23.24 5.51 -15.10
CA ASN A 157 -24.15 6.46 -14.41
C ASN A 157 -24.82 5.84 -13.17
N ASP A 158 -24.12 4.94 -12.48
CA ASP A 158 -24.59 4.37 -11.23
C ASP A 158 -24.62 5.45 -10.14
N PRO A 159 -25.70 5.53 -9.34
CA PRO A 159 -25.75 6.47 -8.24
C PRO A 159 -24.72 6.08 -7.17
N CYS A 160 -24.00 7.06 -6.66
CA CYS A 160 -23.13 6.86 -5.50
C CYS A 160 -23.94 6.45 -4.28
N THR A 161 -23.36 5.60 -3.46
CA THR A 161 -23.78 5.43 -2.07
C THR A 161 -23.21 6.55 -1.21
N THR A 162 -23.70 6.68 0.03
CA THR A 162 -23.10 7.60 1.01
C THR A 162 -21.64 7.26 1.30
N GLU A 163 -21.27 5.97 1.28
CA GLU A 163 -19.89 5.52 1.47
C GLU A 163 -18.99 5.94 0.30
N ASP A 164 -19.47 5.82 -0.94
CA ASP A 164 -18.73 6.26 -2.13
C ASP A 164 -18.48 7.77 -2.09
N GLU A 165 -19.53 8.54 -1.76
CA GLU A 165 -19.42 10.00 -1.67
C GLU A 165 -18.43 10.41 -0.58
N GLN A 166 -18.49 9.78 0.59
CA GLN A 166 -17.54 10.04 1.68
C GLN A 166 -16.11 9.69 1.26
N TYR A 167 -15.89 8.50 0.69
CA TYR A 167 -14.59 8.06 0.22
C TYR A 167 -13.99 9.03 -0.81
N ILE A 168 -14.77 9.45 -1.81
CA ILE A 168 -14.33 10.39 -2.84
C ILE A 168 -14.01 11.76 -2.24
N GLN A 169 -14.85 12.28 -1.35
CA GLN A 169 -14.63 13.58 -0.71
C GLN A 169 -13.36 13.58 0.17
N GLU A 170 -13.16 12.53 0.98
CA GLU A 170 -11.96 12.39 1.81
C GLU A 170 -10.70 12.24 0.96
N SER A 171 -10.77 11.45 -0.11
CA SER A 171 -9.65 11.23 -1.03
C SER A 171 -9.28 12.51 -1.79
N HIS A 172 -10.27 13.29 -2.23
CA HIS A 172 -10.06 14.59 -2.86
C HIS A 172 -9.40 15.59 -1.91
N LYS A 173 -9.89 15.67 -0.68
CA LYS A 173 -9.31 16.55 0.33
C LYS A 173 -7.84 16.22 0.56
N LEU A 174 -7.53 14.94 0.77
CA LEU A 174 -6.15 14.47 0.94
C LEU A 174 -5.29 14.81 -0.29
N TYR A 175 -5.82 14.55 -1.49
CA TYR A 175 -5.10 14.81 -2.74
C TYR A 175 -4.73 16.29 -2.90
N GLU A 176 -5.65 17.21 -2.66
CA GLU A 176 -5.36 18.65 -2.73
C GLU A 176 -4.42 19.11 -1.59
N GLU A 177 -4.53 18.53 -0.38
CA GLU A 177 -3.58 18.79 0.72
C GLU A 177 -2.16 18.35 0.36
N VAL A 178 -1.99 17.12 -0.14
CA VAL A 178 -0.68 16.60 -0.57
C VAL A 178 -0.13 17.40 -1.75
N LYS A 179 -0.98 17.74 -2.72
CA LYS A 179 -0.59 18.56 -3.87
C LYS A 179 -0.07 19.93 -3.43
N SER A 180 -0.82 20.66 -2.61
CA SER A 180 -0.40 21.97 -2.08
C SER A 180 0.93 21.89 -1.31
N GLU A 181 1.16 20.81 -0.58
CA GLU A 181 2.37 20.61 0.24
C GLU A 181 3.61 20.15 -0.54
N CYS A 182 3.42 19.45 -1.67
CA CYS A 182 4.48 18.79 -2.43
C CYS A 182 4.73 19.43 -3.81
N GLU A 183 3.89 20.38 -4.26
CA GLU A 183 4.03 21.01 -5.58
C GLU A 183 5.38 21.70 -5.78
N SER A 184 5.96 22.30 -4.73
CA SER A 184 7.29 22.91 -4.81
C SER A 184 8.43 21.91 -5.01
N GLU A 185 8.21 20.61 -4.75
CA GLU A 185 9.20 19.54 -4.98
C GLU A 185 9.13 18.94 -6.39
N LEU A 186 8.06 19.22 -7.13
CA LEU A 186 7.86 18.70 -8.49
C LEU A 186 8.62 19.51 -9.55
N ASP A 187 8.92 20.77 -9.24
CA ASP A 187 9.71 21.70 -10.06
C ASP A 187 10.76 22.38 -9.16
N PRO A 188 11.85 21.68 -8.77
CA PRO A 188 12.89 22.31 -7.97
C PRO A 188 13.52 23.44 -8.79
N GLU A 189 13.39 24.69 -8.32
CA GLU A 189 14.36 25.71 -8.71
C GLU A 189 15.77 25.18 -8.38
N PRO A 190 16.80 25.48 -9.18
CA PRO A 190 18.16 25.08 -8.85
C PRO A 190 18.57 25.73 -7.54
N GLU A 191 18.39 25.02 -6.43
CA GLU A 191 18.92 25.45 -5.14
C GLU A 191 20.44 25.40 -5.19
N PRO A 192 21.16 26.43 -4.71
CA PRO A 192 22.60 26.33 -4.50
C PRO A 192 22.88 25.18 -3.53
N GLU A 193 23.86 24.34 -3.87
CA GLU A 193 24.23 23.18 -3.05
C GLU A 193 24.42 23.61 -1.58
N PRO A 194 23.65 23.05 -0.64
CA PRO A 194 23.82 23.41 0.76
C PRO A 194 25.17 22.85 1.25
N GLU A 195 26.04 23.75 1.74
CA GLU A 195 27.35 23.48 2.34
C GLU A 195 27.29 22.61 3.62
N PHE A 196 26.10 22.17 4.02
CA PHE A 196 25.89 21.21 5.10
C PHE A 196 24.62 20.41 4.82
N SER A 197 24.74 19.31 4.07
CA SER A 197 23.64 18.36 3.85
C SER A 197 23.17 17.83 5.22
N SER A 198 22.04 18.34 5.69
CA SER A 198 21.17 17.65 6.65
C SER A 198 20.81 16.29 6.04
N LYS A 199 21.66 15.30 6.27
CA LYS A 199 21.60 13.93 5.73
C LYS A 199 20.45 13.11 6.35
N TYR A 200 19.42 13.78 6.84
CA TYR A 200 18.20 13.21 7.40
C TYR A 200 16.98 14.00 6.92
N ILE A 201 16.90 14.32 5.63
CA ILE A 201 15.60 14.60 5.03
C ILE A 201 14.78 13.32 5.21
N THR A 202 13.86 13.34 6.17
CA THR A 202 12.84 12.29 6.30
C THR A 202 12.20 12.11 4.93
N LYS A 203 12.34 10.93 4.31
CA LYS A 203 11.72 10.63 3.00
C LYS A 203 10.24 10.99 3.08
N ARG A 204 9.81 12.02 2.34
CA ARG A 204 8.41 12.48 2.31
C ARG A 204 7.62 11.57 1.36
N ILE A 205 7.39 10.34 1.81
CA ILE A 205 6.81 9.26 1.00
C ILE A 205 5.43 9.59 0.40
N HIS A 206 4.68 10.54 0.98
CA HIS A 206 3.44 11.05 0.39
C HIS A 206 3.67 11.97 -0.83
N CYS A 207 4.78 12.69 -0.87
CA CYS A 207 5.18 13.46 -2.06
C CYS A 207 5.69 12.54 -3.17
N ASP A 208 6.42 11.46 -2.82
CA ASP A 208 6.77 10.41 -3.78
C ASP A 208 5.51 9.82 -4.43
N ALA A 209 4.47 9.51 -3.63
CA ALA A 209 3.19 9.03 -4.14
C ALA A 209 2.54 10.00 -5.14
N LEU A 210 2.58 11.31 -4.87
CA LEU A 210 2.03 12.31 -5.80
C LEU A 210 2.78 12.30 -7.14
N LYS A 211 4.12 12.26 -7.09
CA LYS A 211 4.98 12.21 -8.27
C LYS A 211 4.71 10.96 -9.11
N ASP A 212 4.58 9.81 -8.43
CA ASP A 212 4.29 8.54 -9.05
C ASP A 212 2.91 8.56 -9.74
N ILE A 213 1.89 9.07 -9.05
CA ILE A 213 0.55 9.27 -9.63
C ILE A 213 0.60 10.17 -10.87
N TYR A 214 1.39 11.25 -10.86
CA TYR A 214 1.55 12.15 -12.02
C TYR A 214 2.28 11.51 -13.20
N SER A 215 3.08 10.47 -12.94
CA SER A 215 3.70 9.69 -14.01
C SER A 215 2.71 8.77 -14.75
N PHE A 216 1.51 8.56 -14.21
CA PHE A 216 0.48 7.69 -14.79
C PHE A 216 -0.77 8.47 -15.20
N TYR A 217 -1.29 9.31 -14.32
CA TYR A 217 -2.45 10.16 -14.55
C TYR A 217 -2.06 11.62 -14.78
N SER A 218 -2.85 12.36 -15.56
CA SER A 218 -2.68 13.81 -15.65
C SER A 218 -2.97 14.48 -14.30
N LYS A 219 -2.34 15.63 -14.02
CA LYS A 219 -2.43 16.34 -12.73
C LYS A 219 -3.87 16.71 -12.32
N SER A 220 -4.80 16.80 -13.26
CA SER A 220 -6.22 17.09 -12.99
C SER A 220 -7.09 15.84 -12.89
N LYS A 221 -6.59 14.66 -13.28
CA LYS A 221 -7.42 13.50 -13.59
C LYS A 221 -8.21 13.00 -12.40
N LEU A 222 -7.53 12.85 -11.26
CA LEU A 222 -8.14 12.34 -10.03
C LEU A 222 -9.26 13.26 -9.54
N SER A 223 -9.08 14.59 -9.62
CA SER A 223 -10.06 15.59 -9.20
C SER A 223 -11.35 15.63 -10.05
N GLU A 224 -11.39 14.93 -11.20
CA GLU A 224 -12.58 14.82 -12.06
C GLU A 224 -13.67 13.92 -11.47
N LEU A 225 -13.31 13.01 -10.56
CA LEU A 225 -14.24 12.04 -10.01
C LEU A 225 -15.22 12.70 -9.04
N LYS A 226 -16.49 12.76 -9.40
CA LYS A 226 -17.54 13.35 -8.54
C LYS A 226 -18.83 12.58 -8.70
N CYS A 227 -19.48 12.29 -7.58
CA CYS A 227 -20.83 11.76 -7.54
C CYS A 227 -21.80 12.74 -8.24
N THR A 228 -22.63 12.22 -9.14
CA THR A 228 -23.65 12.98 -9.86
C THR A 228 -25.02 12.84 -9.21
N THR A 229 -25.26 11.71 -8.54
CA THR A 229 -26.48 11.40 -7.78
C THR A 229 -26.08 10.50 -6.62
N THR A 230 -26.61 10.76 -5.42
CA THR A 230 -26.34 9.95 -4.22
C THR A 230 -27.63 9.29 -3.74
N ILE A 231 -27.56 8.01 -3.39
CA ILE A 231 -28.65 7.24 -2.76
C ILE A 231 -28.28 6.85 -1.33
N TYR A 232 -29.29 6.83 -0.46
CA TYR A 232 -29.15 6.37 0.91
C TYR A 232 -29.50 4.89 0.98
N ILE A 233 -28.53 4.03 1.31
CA ILE A 233 -28.79 2.61 1.56
C ILE A 233 -29.25 2.47 3.01
N SER A 234 -30.56 2.35 3.21
CA SER A 234 -31.11 1.94 4.51
C SER A 234 -30.81 0.44 4.69
N THR A 235 -29.88 0.11 5.58
CA THR A 235 -29.70 -1.26 6.06
C THR A 235 -30.95 -1.64 6.87
N ARG A 236 -31.85 -2.42 6.28
CA ARG A 236 -32.90 -3.10 7.06
C ARG A 236 -32.22 -4.19 7.88
N SER A 237 -32.18 -3.95 9.19
CA SER A 237 -31.88 -4.90 10.27
C SER A 237 -32.84 -6.08 10.27
#